data_AF-A0A0L6WGU7-F1
#
_entry.id   AF-A0A0L6WGU7-F1
#
_cell.length_a   1.000
_cell.length_b   1.000
_cell.length_c   1.000
_cell.angle_alpha   90.00
_cell.angle_beta   90.00
_cell.angle_gamma   90.00
#
_symmetry.space_group_name_H-M   'P 1'
#
loop_
_entity.id
_entity.type
_entity.pdbx_description
1 polymer ?
#
loop_
_entity_poly.entity_id
_entity_poly.type
_entity_poly.pdbx_seq_one_letter_code
_entity_poly.pdbx_strand_id
1 'polypeptide(L)'
;MLDLTNDGQRSSTDPVMTLDSDTGKLEGGASFAASFGPGRYSTFTCVTFKGEGYDLGKPTEYGIWLGDFPVRGATNILQVYYGFVDEIGGLLTFQPAPNGGSTSILVRVGVSFISSAQACANAEEEIPDFDFTRVQTVARAQWNDVLGRVQVDTTGVDLDTVKLFYSSLYRTHISPADYTGENPKWNSTEPYYDSLYCNWDTYRTLYPLMSLHDPVTFSRIVRGWLPECRGATAMHFIQGGSNGDPILGEFFVKSCRLTFTRFHQFSASLNVSDDDLYNALLADAEIEPPNWNVQGRQANAWKQFNYIPQDMFSPGGANTKQASRSLEHAFNDFSISQVAKVLGKTEDAQTYTQRAGNFVNLWNPNITVPGGPGVIGMMQPRFANGTFNFTDPRHCSVHDPAKATCFLNAANRDGFYESSPIVYAPQDTAKLIELQGGLDKFISRLDFIFDQDYFDSTDEPSQQIPFMYHYANRPGLSTQRSRQIIAQSFNTSINGLPGNDGAMGSYAAFYLSGLYPLPATQQFLLSSPYFQQISFFNPVLNTTTKIVAENFNGNPPDGTGGPNSNCQSVAVNGQPYKSNCYLDWDVFTSGSLVELTLTDDISVTCGNGTDAIPPSLSTGGYD
;
A
#
# COMPACT_ATOMS: atom_id res chain seq x y z
N MET A 1 0.09 24.59 -26.08
CA MET A 1 -1.22 23.93 -26.14
C MET A 1 -1.51 23.37 -24.75
N LEU A 2 -2.64 23.70 -24.13
CA LEU A 2 -3.05 23.22 -22.79
C LEU A 2 -4.44 22.58 -22.88
N ASP A 3 -4.53 21.25 -22.78
CA ASP A 3 -5.80 20.51 -22.84
C ASP A 3 -6.39 20.39 -21.43
N LEU A 4 -7.61 20.88 -21.23
CA LEU A 4 -8.30 20.89 -19.95
C LEU A 4 -9.24 19.71 -19.74
N THR A 5 -9.40 18.86 -20.76
CA THR A 5 -10.42 17.81 -20.79
C THR A 5 -9.84 16.41 -20.87
N ASN A 6 -8.56 16.26 -21.21
CA ASN A 6 -7.93 14.95 -21.34
C ASN A 6 -7.60 14.33 -19.98
N ASP A 7 -8.45 13.40 -19.54
CA ASP A 7 -8.26 12.52 -18.39
C ASP A 7 -8.01 11.06 -18.80
N GLY A 8 -7.77 10.80 -20.09
CA GLY A 8 -7.65 9.46 -20.68
C GLY A 8 -8.98 8.68 -20.78
N GLN A 9 -9.93 8.89 -19.86
CA GLN A 9 -11.26 8.25 -19.87
C GLN A 9 -12.29 8.98 -20.72
N ARG A 10 -11.98 10.22 -21.13
CA ARG A 10 -12.90 11.16 -21.79
C ARG A 10 -14.15 11.40 -20.96
N SER A 11 -13.95 11.58 -19.65
CA SER A 11 -15.05 11.71 -18.69
C SER A 11 -15.36 13.16 -18.31
N SER A 12 -14.59 14.12 -18.85
CA SER A 12 -14.67 15.53 -18.51
C SER A 12 -16.05 16.12 -18.81
N THR A 13 -16.56 16.96 -17.91
CA THR A 13 -17.80 17.72 -18.07
C THR A 13 -17.61 19.14 -17.58
N ASP A 14 -18.43 20.04 -18.12
CA ASP A 14 -18.48 21.45 -17.73
C ASP A 14 -17.11 22.17 -17.78
N PRO A 15 -16.31 21.99 -18.86
CA PRO A 15 -15.02 22.66 -18.96
C PRO A 15 -15.20 24.19 -19.00
N VAL A 16 -14.41 24.85 -18.18
CA VAL A 16 -14.29 26.31 -18.11
C VAL A 16 -12.84 26.71 -18.40
N MET A 17 -12.67 27.79 -19.15
CA MET A 17 -11.34 28.34 -19.40
C MET A 17 -11.40 29.85 -19.68
N THR A 18 -10.42 30.58 -19.17
CA THR A 18 -10.12 31.95 -19.58
C THR A 18 -8.66 32.06 -20.04
N LEU A 19 -8.43 32.86 -21.07
CA LEU A 19 -7.14 33.16 -21.66
C LEU A 19 -6.97 34.69 -21.68
N ASP A 20 -5.93 35.18 -21.03
CA ASP A 20 -5.52 36.59 -21.11
C ASP A 20 -4.66 36.82 -22.37
N SER A 21 -5.17 37.59 -23.33
CA SER A 21 -4.49 37.82 -24.60
C SER A 21 -3.25 38.70 -24.50
N ASP A 22 -3.07 39.44 -23.41
CA ASP A 22 -1.93 40.32 -23.20
C ASP A 22 -0.78 39.59 -22.50
N THR A 23 -1.09 38.67 -21.58
CA THR A 23 -0.07 37.92 -20.81
C THR A 23 0.10 36.48 -21.26
N GLY A 24 -0.87 35.91 -21.96
CA GLY A 24 -0.94 34.48 -22.27
C GLY A 24 -1.33 33.61 -21.07
N LYS A 25 -1.72 34.19 -19.93
CA LYS A 25 -2.19 33.44 -18.76
C LYS A 25 -3.43 32.62 -19.13
N LEU A 26 -3.42 31.34 -18.75
CA LEU A 26 -4.54 30.41 -18.90
C LEU A 26 -5.04 30.01 -17.51
N GLU A 27 -6.34 30.10 -17.31
CA GLU A 27 -7.03 29.61 -16.11
C GLU A 27 -8.17 28.73 -16.56
N GLY A 28 -8.43 27.63 -15.86
CA GLY A 28 -9.55 26.77 -16.24
C GLY A 28 -9.71 25.58 -15.33
N GLY A 29 -10.61 24.68 -15.71
CA GLY A 29 -10.87 23.44 -15.01
C GLY A 29 -12.06 22.71 -15.61
N ALA A 30 -12.29 21.49 -15.13
CA ALA A 30 -13.44 20.67 -15.51
C ALA A 30 -13.80 19.72 -14.37
N SER A 31 -14.97 19.10 -14.47
CA SER A 31 -15.35 17.96 -13.63
C SER A 31 -15.04 16.65 -14.32
N PHE A 32 -14.53 15.67 -13.58
CA PHE A 32 -14.11 14.36 -14.08
C PHE A 32 -14.77 13.24 -13.27
N ALA A 33 -14.97 12.09 -13.90
CA ALA A 33 -15.35 10.88 -13.21
C ALA A 33 -14.17 10.35 -12.38
N ALA A 34 -14.49 9.79 -11.22
CA ALA A 34 -13.53 9.00 -10.45
C ALA A 34 -13.09 7.78 -11.27
N SER A 35 -11.80 7.42 -11.19
CA SER A 35 -11.25 6.33 -12.00
C SER A 35 -11.79 4.95 -11.61
N PHE A 36 -12.14 4.77 -10.33
CA PHE A 36 -12.62 3.51 -9.77
C PHE A 36 -13.74 3.74 -8.74
N GLY A 37 -14.81 4.42 -9.14
CA GLY A 37 -15.95 4.66 -8.25
C GLY A 37 -17.09 5.42 -8.91
N PRO A 38 -18.22 5.60 -8.19
CA PRO A 38 -19.39 6.31 -8.73
C PRO A 38 -19.28 7.84 -8.63
N GLY A 39 -18.24 8.35 -7.96
CA GLY A 39 -18.08 9.78 -7.68
C GLY A 39 -17.57 10.59 -8.88
N ARG A 40 -17.67 11.91 -8.75
CA ARG A 40 -17.00 12.89 -9.60
C ARG A 40 -16.22 13.87 -8.75
N TYR A 41 -15.18 14.44 -9.33
CA TYR A 41 -14.38 15.50 -8.74
C TYR A 41 -14.23 16.65 -9.74
N SER A 42 -13.77 17.80 -9.27
CA SER A 42 -13.40 18.92 -10.12
C SER A 42 -11.96 19.28 -9.85
N THR A 43 -11.19 19.55 -10.90
CA THR A 43 -9.84 20.07 -10.77
C THR A 43 -9.68 21.28 -11.69
N PHE A 44 -8.88 22.22 -11.23
CA PHE A 44 -8.65 23.51 -11.83
C PHE A 44 -7.16 23.73 -11.98
N THR A 45 -6.78 24.47 -13.01
CA THR A 45 -5.39 24.82 -13.29
C THR A 45 -5.23 26.31 -13.57
N CYS A 46 -4.01 26.79 -13.33
CA CYS A 46 -3.55 28.11 -13.70
C CYS A 46 -2.16 27.98 -14.32
N VAL A 47 -1.99 28.48 -15.54
CA VAL A 47 -0.75 28.36 -16.31
C VAL A 47 -0.27 29.74 -16.73
N THR A 48 0.99 30.05 -16.40
CA THR A 48 1.65 31.32 -16.71
C THR A 48 3.01 31.06 -17.36
N PHE A 49 3.46 31.99 -18.20
CA PHE A 49 4.61 31.82 -19.08
C PHE A 49 5.63 32.94 -18.87
N LYS A 50 6.93 32.62 -18.99
CA LYS A 50 8.03 33.59 -18.90
C LYS A 50 9.19 33.18 -19.81
N GLY A 51 9.83 34.15 -20.46
CA GLY A 51 11.05 33.90 -21.22
C GLY A 51 12.24 33.66 -20.28
N GLU A 52 13.07 32.67 -20.56
CA GLU A 52 14.26 32.41 -19.76
C GLU A 52 15.35 33.45 -20.07
N GLY A 53 15.46 34.48 -19.22
CA GLY A 53 16.44 35.55 -19.38
C GLY A 53 16.05 36.64 -20.40
N TYR A 54 14.80 36.66 -20.86
CA TYR A 54 14.26 37.69 -21.74
C TYR A 54 12.76 37.93 -21.46
N ASP A 55 12.25 39.09 -21.90
CA ASP A 55 10.82 39.35 -21.87
C ASP A 55 10.14 38.58 -23.01
N LEU A 56 9.21 37.69 -22.65
CA LEU A 56 8.45 36.90 -23.62
C LEU A 56 7.49 37.76 -24.44
N GLY A 57 7.05 38.89 -23.87
CA GLY A 57 6.02 39.74 -24.44
C GLY A 57 4.65 39.05 -24.55
N LYS A 58 3.71 39.73 -25.21
CA LYS A 58 2.37 39.20 -25.45
C LYS A 58 2.36 38.08 -26.49
N PRO A 59 1.42 37.12 -26.41
CA PRO A 59 1.17 36.17 -27.48
C PRO A 59 0.96 36.86 -28.84
N THR A 60 1.59 36.33 -29.88
CA THR A 60 1.43 36.75 -31.29
C THR A 60 0.19 36.16 -31.92
N GLU A 61 -0.13 34.93 -31.52
CA GLU A 61 -1.38 34.25 -31.82
C GLU A 61 -1.88 33.62 -30.54
N TYR A 62 -3.19 33.72 -30.34
CA TYR A 62 -3.87 33.11 -29.22
C TYR A 62 -5.26 32.67 -29.68
N GLY A 63 -5.81 31.72 -28.95
CA GLY A 63 -7.16 31.23 -29.17
C GLY A 63 -7.42 30.02 -28.31
N ILE A 64 -8.60 29.47 -28.52
CA ILE A 64 -8.99 28.18 -27.94
C ILE A 64 -9.01 27.12 -29.04
N TRP A 65 -9.09 25.85 -28.68
CA TRP A 65 -9.56 24.82 -29.61
C TRP A 65 -10.74 24.09 -29.01
N LEU A 66 -11.60 23.58 -29.89
CA LEU A 66 -12.77 22.79 -29.57
C LEU A 66 -12.74 21.55 -30.47
N GLY A 67 -12.38 20.39 -29.91
CA GLY A 67 -12.04 19.19 -30.69
C GLY A 67 -10.90 19.51 -31.66
N ASP A 68 -11.05 19.17 -32.93
CA ASP A 68 -10.01 19.45 -33.94
C ASP A 68 -10.01 20.89 -34.48
N PHE A 69 -10.83 21.80 -33.94
CA PHE A 69 -11.05 23.13 -34.51
C PHE A 69 -10.42 24.26 -33.68
N PRO A 70 -9.39 24.97 -34.20
CA PRO A 70 -8.86 26.16 -33.56
C PRO A 70 -9.82 27.35 -33.78
N VAL A 71 -10.11 28.07 -32.70
CA VAL A 71 -10.91 29.31 -32.72
C VAL A 71 -9.99 30.47 -32.31
N ARG A 72 -9.38 31.09 -33.33
CA ARG A 72 -8.44 32.20 -33.14
C ARG A 72 -9.11 33.41 -32.47
N GLY A 73 -8.42 34.03 -31.52
CA GLY A 73 -8.86 35.24 -30.84
C GLY A 73 -9.90 35.02 -29.74
N ALA A 74 -10.42 33.80 -29.58
CA ALA A 74 -11.30 33.46 -28.47
C ALA A 74 -10.50 33.36 -27.16
N THR A 75 -11.06 33.92 -26.09
CA THR A 75 -10.40 34.05 -24.79
C THR A 75 -11.17 33.40 -23.65
N ASN A 76 -12.34 32.82 -23.92
CA ASN A 76 -13.19 32.24 -22.90
C ASN A 76 -13.91 31.01 -23.43
N ILE A 77 -14.03 30.00 -22.57
CA ILE A 77 -14.81 28.79 -22.77
C ILE A 77 -15.71 28.61 -21.56
N LEU A 78 -17.00 28.50 -21.82
CA LEU A 78 -17.99 28.08 -20.83
C LEU A 78 -18.91 27.07 -21.51
N GLN A 79 -18.60 25.78 -21.35
CA GLN A 79 -19.47 24.74 -21.85
C GLN A 79 -20.54 24.40 -20.81
N VAL A 80 -21.80 24.62 -21.19
CA VAL A 80 -22.98 24.43 -20.32
C VAL A 80 -23.75 23.14 -20.62
N TYR A 81 -23.26 22.31 -21.55
CA TYR A 81 -23.94 21.08 -21.98
C TYR A 81 -23.03 19.85 -21.85
N TYR A 82 -23.58 18.77 -21.28
CA TYR A 82 -22.92 17.48 -21.11
C TYR A 82 -22.63 16.82 -22.47
N GLY A 83 -21.40 16.32 -22.67
CA GLY A 83 -21.07 15.35 -23.73
C GLY A 83 -20.98 15.87 -25.17
N PHE A 84 -20.63 17.14 -25.41
CA PHE A 84 -20.65 17.72 -26.76
C PHE A 84 -19.31 17.76 -27.50
N VAL A 85 -18.17 17.85 -26.82
CA VAL A 85 -16.85 18.00 -27.47
C VAL A 85 -15.78 17.38 -26.57
N ASP A 86 -15.09 16.37 -27.10
CA ASP A 86 -13.82 15.87 -26.56
C ASP A 86 -12.72 16.89 -26.92
N GLU A 87 -11.77 17.16 -26.02
CA GLU A 87 -10.55 17.96 -26.27
C GLU A 87 -10.81 19.47 -26.39
N ILE A 88 -10.74 20.17 -25.26
CA ILE A 88 -10.90 21.62 -25.16
C ILE A 88 -9.70 22.24 -24.44
N GLY A 89 -9.20 23.36 -24.96
CA GLY A 89 -8.06 24.01 -24.35
C GLY A 89 -7.58 25.31 -24.99
N GLY A 90 -6.40 25.77 -24.56
CA GLY A 90 -5.77 27.03 -24.96
C GLY A 90 -4.55 26.89 -25.88
N LEU A 91 -4.56 27.58 -27.03
CA LEU A 91 -3.45 27.64 -27.97
C LEU A 91 -2.80 29.03 -27.93
N LEU A 92 -1.47 29.05 -27.82
CA LEU A 92 -0.66 30.26 -27.69
C LEU A 92 0.60 30.13 -28.55
N THR A 93 0.98 31.23 -29.20
CA THR A 93 2.22 31.38 -29.97
C THR A 93 2.96 32.62 -29.50
N PHE A 94 4.22 32.47 -29.10
CA PHE A 94 5.09 33.58 -28.68
C PHE A 94 6.18 33.87 -29.71
N GLN A 95 6.76 35.07 -29.66
CA GLN A 95 7.94 35.37 -30.48
C GLN A 95 9.15 34.53 -30.03
N PRO A 96 10.04 34.13 -30.95
CA PRO A 96 11.32 33.53 -30.60
C PRO A 96 12.19 34.47 -29.75
N ALA A 97 13.19 33.90 -29.07
CA ALA A 97 14.16 34.66 -28.29
C ALA A 97 14.87 35.74 -29.17
N PRO A 98 15.03 36.99 -28.69
CA PRO A 98 15.54 38.09 -29.51
C PRO A 98 16.97 37.92 -30.03
N ASN A 99 17.77 37.08 -29.38
CA ASN A 99 19.18 36.87 -29.69
C ASN A 99 19.44 35.84 -30.81
N GLY A 100 18.38 35.26 -31.40
CA GLY A 100 18.49 34.23 -32.45
C GLY A 100 19.00 32.87 -31.96
N GLY A 101 19.12 32.67 -30.64
CA GLY A 101 19.46 31.39 -30.02
C GLY A 101 18.25 30.47 -29.83
N SER A 102 18.44 29.42 -29.02
CA SER A 102 17.32 28.56 -28.61
C SER A 102 16.28 29.37 -27.84
N THR A 103 15.00 29.19 -28.17
CA THR A 103 13.89 29.84 -27.45
C THR A 103 13.49 28.95 -26.28
N SER A 104 13.78 29.42 -25.06
CA SER A 104 13.41 28.74 -23.81
C SER A 104 12.28 29.50 -23.11
N ILE A 105 11.15 28.83 -22.90
CA ILE A 105 9.98 29.37 -22.19
C ILE A 105 9.80 28.57 -20.90
N LEU A 106 9.84 29.26 -19.77
CA LEU A 106 9.49 28.73 -18.47
C LEU A 106 7.98 28.75 -18.32
N VAL A 107 7.42 27.62 -17.87
CA VAL A 107 6.00 27.45 -17.64
C VAL A 107 5.80 27.18 -16.15
N ARG A 108 4.95 27.98 -15.52
CA ARG A 108 4.51 27.78 -14.14
C ARG A 108 3.07 27.31 -14.16
N VAL A 109 2.84 26.14 -13.58
CA VAL A 109 1.54 25.46 -13.54
C VAL A 109 1.12 25.30 -12.09
N GLY A 110 -0.08 25.77 -11.77
CA GLY A 110 -0.76 25.51 -10.52
C GLY A 110 -1.95 24.59 -10.73
N VAL A 111 -2.28 23.82 -9.72
CA VAL A 111 -3.44 22.93 -9.68
C VAL A 111 -4.20 23.13 -8.37
N SER A 112 -5.52 22.95 -8.40
CA SER A 112 -6.36 23.00 -7.21
C SER A 112 -7.64 22.19 -7.41
N PHE A 113 -8.16 21.59 -6.34
CA PHE A 113 -9.51 20.99 -6.32
C PHE A 113 -10.61 21.98 -5.93
N ILE A 114 -10.26 23.24 -5.65
CA ILE A 114 -11.17 24.27 -5.16
C ILE A 114 -11.57 25.23 -6.29
N SER A 115 -10.60 25.87 -6.93
CA SER A 115 -10.85 26.85 -8.01
C SER A 115 -9.60 27.20 -8.81
N SER A 116 -9.75 27.80 -9.99
CA SER A 116 -8.61 28.31 -10.77
C SER A 116 -7.88 29.45 -10.04
N ALA A 117 -8.59 30.26 -9.25
CA ALA A 117 -7.98 31.31 -8.44
C ALA A 117 -7.06 30.72 -7.36
N GLN A 118 -7.50 29.65 -6.68
CA GLN A 118 -6.67 28.91 -5.74
C GLN A 118 -5.48 28.26 -6.45
N ALA A 119 -5.68 27.67 -7.64
CA ALA A 119 -4.60 27.12 -8.44
C ALA A 119 -3.53 28.17 -8.78
N CYS A 120 -3.92 29.41 -9.12
CA CYS A 120 -2.95 30.49 -9.31
C CYS A 120 -2.22 30.85 -8.02
N ALA A 121 -2.94 30.97 -6.90
CA ALA A 121 -2.35 31.28 -5.61
C ALA A 121 -1.29 30.24 -5.21
N ASN A 122 -1.58 28.94 -5.34
CA ASN A 122 -0.63 27.86 -5.05
C ASN A 122 0.64 27.99 -5.92
N ALA A 123 0.47 28.16 -7.23
CA ALA A 123 1.60 28.33 -8.15
C ALA A 123 2.46 29.56 -7.81
N GLU A 124 1.82 30.69 -7.48
CA GLU A 124 2.50 31.95 -7.16
C GLU A 124 3.21 31.90 -5.81
N GLU A 125 2.64 31.20 -4.83
CA GLU A 125 3.22 31.00 -3.51
C GLU A 125 4.43 30.05 -3.56
N GLU A 126 4.32 28.91 -4.24
CA GLU A 126 5.37 27.89 -4.30
C GLU A 126 6.51 28.27 -5.27
N ILE A 127 6.17 28.95 -6.37
CA ILE A 127 7.10 29.30 -7.47
C ILE A 127 6.95 30.80 -7.83
N PRO A 128 7.29 31.74 -6.93
CA PRO A 128 7.08 33.18 -7.17
C PRO A 128 7.98 33.76 -8.27
N ASP A 129 9.12 33.12 -8.55
CA ASP A 129 10.24 33.67 -9.33
C ASP A 129 10.46 32.99 -10.71
N PHE A 130 9.77 31.87 -10.96
CA PHE A 130 10.04 30.94 -12.08
C PHE A 130 11.43 30.29 -12.04
N ASP A 131 12.08 30.20 -10.87
CA ASP A 131 13.41 29.58 -10.78
C ASP A 131 13.31 28.04 -10.81
N PHE A 132 13.42 27.47 -12.02
CA PHE A 132 13.38 26.03 -12.24
C PHE A 132 14.52 25.30 -11.50
N THR A 133 15.72 25.88 -11.47
CA THR A 133 16.88 25.28 -10.81
C THR A 133 16.69 25.23 -9.30
N ARG A 134 16.15 26.29 -8.69
CA ARG A 134 15.77 26.30 -7.27
C ARG A 134 14.74 25.23 -6.96
N VAL A 135 13.65 25.16 -7.73
CA VAL A 135 12.58 24.15 -7.52
C VAL A 135 13.14 22.73 -7.62
N GLN A 136 13.93 22.44 -8.66
CA GLN A 136 14.59 21.15 -8.83
C GLN A 136 15.53 20.81 -7.65
N THR A 137 16.30 21.79 -7.18
CA THR A 137 17.26 21.61 -6.08
C THR A 137 16.55 21.34 -4.76
N VAL A 138 15.50 22.10 -4.45
CA VAL A 138 14.67 21.91 -3.24
C VAL A 138 13.99 20.55 -3.27
N ALA A 139 13.37 20.17 -4.39
CA ALA A 139 12.73 18.86 -4.55
C ALA A 139 13.75 17.71 -4.38
N ARG A 140 14.95 17.82 -4.97
CA ARG A 140 16.02 16.83 -4.79
C ARG A 140 16.47 16.73 -3.32
N ALA A 141 16.56 17.85 -2.62
CA ALA A 141 16.93 17.85 -1.21
C ALA A 141 15.86 17.16 -0.34
N GLN A 142 14.58 17.38 -0.61
CA GLN A 142 13.47 16.70 0.06
C GLN A 142 13.49 15.18 -0.20
N TRP A 143 13.71 14.76 -1.45
CA TRP A 143 13.88 13.34 -1.78
C TRP A 143 15.07 12.72 -1.06
N ASN A 144 16.21 13.41 -1.03
CA ASN A 144 17.40 12.93 -0.32
C ASN A 144 17.19 12.85 1.20
N ASP A 145 16.40 13.74 1.80
CA ASP A 145 16.05 13.67 3.23
C ASP A 145 15.31 12.37 3.54
N VAL A 146 14.21 12.09 2.81
CA VAL A 146 13.36 10.92 3.08
C VAL A 146 14.05 9.62 2.69
N LEU A 147 14.61 9.53 1.48
CA LEU A 147 15.32 8.32 1.02
C LEU A 147 16.59 8.07 1.82
N GLY A 148 17.26 9.12 2.29
CA GLY A 148 18.48 9.05 3.09
C GLY A 148 18.28 8.51 4.51
N ARG A 149 17.03 8.39 4.99
CA ARG A 149 16.70 7.74 6.27
C ARG A 149 16.91 6.24 6.23
N VAL A 150 16.99 5.65 5.03
CA VAL A 150 17.35 4.24 4.83
C VAL A 150 18.66 4.17 4.04
N GLN A 151 19.71 3.66 4.67
CA GLN A 151 21.04 3.59 4.06
C GLN A 151 21.49 2.15 3.90
N VAL A 152 22.09 1.84 2.76
CA VAL A 152 22.60 0.51 2.43
C VAL A 152 24.09 0.57 2.10
N ASP A 153 24.84 -0.46 2.50
CA ASP A 153 26.21 -0.66 2.01
C ASP A 153 26.16 -1.25 0.61
N THR A 154 26.77 -0.54 -0.34
CA THR A 154 26.80 -0.90 -1.77
C THR A 154 28.03 -1.71 -2.15
N THR A 155 28.94 -1.98 -1.20
CA THR A 155 30.16 -2.75 -1.43
C THR A 155 29.81 -4.17 -1.88
N GLY A 156 30.24 -4.54 -3.08
CA GLY A 156 30.00 -5.87 -3.64
C GLY A 156 28.54 -6.13 -4.05
N VAL A 157 27.71 -5.09 -4.17
CA VAL A 157 26.31 -5.18 -4.60
C VAL A 157 26.15 -4.59 -6.00
N ASP A 158 25.37 -5.25 -6.86
CA ASP A 158 25.09 -4.75 -8.20
C ASP A 158 24.28 -3.45 -8.18
N LEU A 159 24.61 -2.54 -9.11
CA LEU A 159 23.98 -1.22 -9.15
C LEU A 159 22.48 -1.29 -9.44
N ASP A 160 22.00 -2.28 -10.19
CA ASP A 160 20.56 -2.42 -10.46
C ASP A 160 19.80 -2.89 -9.22
N THR A 161 20.41 -3.67 -8.31
CA THR A 161 19.83 -3.94 -6.99
C THR A 161 19.67 -2.66 -6.17
N VAL A 162 20.69 -1.79 -6.17
CA VAL A 162 20.63 -0.49 -5.46
C VAL A 162 19.57 0.43 -6.09
N LYS A 163 19.51 0.51 -7.41
CA LYS A 163 18.48 1.29 -8.13
C LYS A 163 17.08 0.78 -7.85
N LEU A 164 16.88 -0.54 -7.88
CA LEU A 164 15.59 -1.16 -7.59
C LEU A 164 15.17 -0.80 -6.16
N PHE A 165 16.05 -0.95 -5.17
CA PHE A 165 15.76 -0.60 -3.79
C PHE A 165 15.33 0.86 -3.60
N TYR A 166 16.10 1.82 -4.10
CA TYR A 166 15.76 3.24 -3.94
C TYR A 166 14.57 3.67 -4.81
N SER A 167 14.35 3.01 -5.96
CA SER A 167 13.15 3.23 -6.78
C SER A 167 11.90 2.68 -6.10
N SER A 168 12.01 1.54 -5.42
CA SER A 168 10.97 0.97 -4.56
C SER A 168 10.62 1.91 -3.41
N LEU A 169 11.62 2.42 -2.67
CA LEU A 169 11.39 3.43 -1.62
C LEU A 169 10.80 4.74 -2.16
N TYR A 170 11.22 5.20 -3.33
CA TYR A 170 10.64 6.39 -3.97
C TYR A 170 9.14 6.22 -4.21
N ARG A 171 8.71 5.05 -4.70
CA ARG A 171 7.30 4.74 -4.98
C ARG A 171 6.42 4.78 -3.73
N THR A 172 6.96 4.40 -2.57
CA THR A 172 6.21 4.42 -1.29
C THR A 172 5.91 5.83 -0.77
N HIS A 173 6.46 6.88 -1.40
CA HIS A 173 6.25 8.28 -1.02
C HIS A 173 5.49 9.09 -2.08
N ILE A 174 4.90 8.40 -3.07
CA ILE A 174 4.01 9.03 -4.07
C ILE A 174 2.56 9.05 -3.58
N SER A 175 2.12 7.96 -2.95
CA SER A 175 0.77 7.79 -2.42
C SER A 175 0.83 7.17 -1.01
N PRO A 176 -0.03 7.60 -0.06
CA PRO A 176 -1.01 8.68 -0.19
C PRO A 176 -0.37 10.08 -0.19
N ALA A 177 -1.06 11.04 -0.79
CA ALA A 177 -0.58 12.41 -0.98
C ALA A 177 -1.26 13.39 -0.03
N ASP A 178 -0.50 14.39 0.47
CA ASP A 178 -1.03 15.44 1.36
C ASP A 178 -1.78 16.50 0.55
N TYR A 179 -3.10 16.53 0.70
CA TYR A 179 -4.02 17.48 0.07
C TYR A 179 -4.60 18.46 1.12
N THR A 180 -3.89 18.69 2.23
CA THR A 180 -4.31 19.62 3.27
C THR A 180 -4.50 21.02 2.68
N GLY A 181 -5.70 21.59 2.85
CA GLY A 181 -6.07 22.87 2.24
C GLY A 181 -6.59 22.78 0.80
N GLU A 182 -6.50 21.61 0.16
CA GLU A 182 -6.91 21.34 -1.22
C GLU A 182 -8.10 20.37 -1.32
N ASN A 183 -9.02 20.44 -0.35
CA ASN A 183 -10.28 19.71 -0.42
C ASN A 183 -11.45 20.62 -0.05
N PRO A 184 -12.34 20.97 -1.00
CA PRO A 184 -13.49 21.83 -0.73
C PRO A 184 -14.53 21.20 0.22
N LYS A 185 -14.44 19.89 0.46
CA LYS A 185 -15.33 19.12 1.35
C LYS A 185 -14.73 18.91 2.75
N TRP A 186 -13.52 19.40 3.01
CA TRP A 186 -12.82 19.24 4.29
C TRP A 186 -12.83 20.54 5.09
N ASN A 187 -13.73 20.63 6.06
CA ASN A 187 -13.79 21.75 7.00
C ASN A 187 -13.23 21.33 8.35
N SER A 188 -11.90 21.20 8.42
CA SER A 188 -11.17 20.82 9.64
C SER A 188 -9.75 21.40 9.62
N THR A 189 -9.17 21.57 10.79
CA THR A 189 -7.74 21.90 10.97
C THR A 189 -6.83 20.68 10.92
N GLU A 190 -7.40 19.47 10.90
CA GLU A 190 -6.65 18.23 10.75
C GLU A 190 -6.09 18.07 9.33
N PRO A 191 -4.94 17.39 9.16
CA PRO A 191 -4.40 17.07 7.85
C PRO A 191 -5.40 16.28 6.99
N TYR A 192 -5.31 16.46 5.67
CA TYR A 192 -6.12 15.73 4.71
C TYR A 192 -5.23 15.02 3.69
N TYR A 193 -5.24 13.69 3.70
CA TYR A 193 -4.53 12.87 2.72
C TYR A 193 -5.48 12.26 1.70
N ASP A 194 -5.08 12.17 0.44
CA ASP A 194 -5.84 11.56 -0.65
C ASP A 194 -4.93 10.59 -1.44
N SER A 195 -5.37 10.12 -2.61
CA SER A 195 -4.67 9.11 -3.42
C SER A 195 -4.48 7.79 -2.67
N LEU A 196 -5.47 7.43 -1.85
CA LEU A 196 -5.60 6.14 -1.20
C LEU A 196 -6.26 5.19 -2.20
N TYR A 197 -5.49 4.66 -3.15
CA TYR A 197 -5.95 3.72 -4.18
C TYR A 197 -6.19 2.32 -3.60
N CYS A 198 -7.03 2.29 -2.56
CA CYS A 198 -7.39 1.16 -1.71
C CYS A 198 -6.32 0.77 -0.67
N ASN A 199 -6.76 0.84 0.57
CA ASN A 199 -5.95 0.43 1.72
C ASN A 199 -5.79 -1.07 1.81
N TRP A 200 -6.65 -1.86 1.15
CA TRP A 200 -6.41 -3.26 0.83
C TRP A 200 -4.95 -3.45 0.43
N ASP A 201 -4.44 -2.76 -0.60
CA ASP A 201 -3.04 -2.97 -1.00
C ASP A 201 -2.03 -2.59 0.09
N THR A 202 -2.18 -1.37 0.60
CA THR A 202 -1.12 -0.67 1.32
C THR A 202 -0.99 -1.07 2.79
N TYR A 203 -2.02 -1.61 3.45
CA TYR A 203 -1.93 -2.05 4.85
C TYR A 203 -0.85 -3.11 5.06
N ARG A 204 -0.60 -3.92 4.02
CA ARG A 204 0.29 -5.09 4.06
C ARG A 204 1.74 -4.69 4.31
N THR A 205 2.24 -3.71 3.57
CA THR A 205 3.67 -3.37 3.58
C THR A 205 3.96 -1.86 3.60
N LEU A 206 3.10 -0.98 3.09
CA LEU A 206 3.42 0.44 3.05
C LEU A 206 3.53 1.05 4.46
N TYR A 207 2.48 0.92 5.25
CA TYR A 207 2.42 1.53 6.58
C TYR A 207 3.42 0.93 7.57
N PRO A 208 3.67 -0.40 7.59
CA PRO A 208 4.78 -0.95 8.37
C PRO A 208 6.16 -0.43 7.96
N LEU A 209 6.37 -0.10 6.69
CA LEU A 209 7.61 0.53 6.23
C LEU A 209 7.69 1.99 6.72
N MET A 210 6.59 2.74 6.65
CA MET A 210 6.52 4.10 7.17
C MET A 210 6.77 4.16 8.68
N SER A 211 6.29 3.18 9.46
CA SER A 211 6.59 3.06 10.90
C SER A 211 8.10 3.14 11.18
N LEU A 212 8.92 2.53 10.32
CA LEU A 212 10.39 2.49 10.49
C LEU A 212 11.06 3.85 10.32
N HIS A 213 10.68 4.62 9.30
CA HIS A 213 11.48 5.76 8.83
C HIS A 213 10.71 7.07 8.58
N ASP A 214 9.38 7.03 8.52
CA ASP A 214 8.53 8.22 8.34
C ASP A 214 7.26 8.24 9.21
N PRO A 215 7.40 8.09 10.54
CA PRO A 215 6.26 8.06 11.44
C PRO A 215 5.49 9.39 11.54
N VAL A 216 6.09 10.53 11.13
CA VAL A 216 5.42 11.83 11.13
C VAL A 216 4.38 11.91 10.02
N THR A 217 4.74 11.51 8.80
CA THR A 217 3.76 11.44 7.70
C THR A 217 2.68 10.41 8.02
N PHE A 218 3.07 9.26 8.57
CA PHE A 218 2.10 8.24 8.98
C PHE A 218 1.10 8.79 10.01
N SER A 219 1.56 9.55 11.02
CA SER A 219 0.66 10.15 12.00
C SER A 219 -0.31 11.16 11.39
N ARG A 220 0.13 11.94 10.40
CA ARG A 220 -0.75 12.89 9.69
C ARG A 220 -1.83 12.16 8.88
N ILE A 221 -1.50 11.01 8.28
CA ILE A 221 -2.46 10.18 7.53
C ILE A 221 -3.58 9.68 8.44
N VAL A 222 -3.24 9.13 9.63
CA VAL A 222 -4.24 8.53 10.54
C VAL A 222 -5.06 9.53 11.34
N ARG A 223 -4.66 10.81 11.37
CA ARG A 223 -5.43 11.91 12.01
C ARG A 223 -6.63 12.35 11.18
N GLY A 224 -6.61 12.11 9.87
CA GLY A 224 -7.79 12.21 9.04
C GLY A 224 -8.70 10.99 9.22
N TRP A 225 -9.99 11.12 8.88
CA TRP A 225 -10.83 9.93 8.70
C TRP A 225 -10.24 9.09 7.56
N LEU A 226 -9.69 7.92 7.87
CA LEU A 226 -9.01 7.03 6.94
C LEU A 226 -10.05 6.31 6.06
N PRO A 227 -10.28 6.75 4.80
CA PRO A 227 -11.20 6.03 3.91
C PRO A 227 -10.57 4.72 3.46
N GLU A 228 -11.38 3.77 3.02
CA GLU A 228 -10.83 2.55 2.42
C GLU A 228 -10.21 2.81 1.06
N CYS A 229 -10.98 3.39 0.13
CA CYS A 229 -10.51 3.79 -1.19
C CYS A 229 -10.99 5.21 -1.51
N ARG A 230 -10.06 6.12 -1.83
CA ARG A 230 -10.36 7.51 -2.19
C ARG A 230 -9.31 8.06 -3.15
N GLY A 231 -9.77 8.71 -4.21
CA GLY A 231 -8.95 9.44 -5.16
C GLY A 231 -9.60 10.77 -5.52
N ALA A 232 -8.81 11.85 -5.53
CA ALA A 232 -9.25 13.18 -5.95
C ALA A 232 -10.54 13.66 -5.25
N THR A 233 -10.66 13.49 -3.91
CA THR A 233 -11.83 13.83 -3.10
C THR A 233 -13.10 12.98 -3.35
N ALA A 234 -13.01 11.94 -4.18
CA ALA A 234 -14.10 11.03 -4.50
C ALA A 234 -13.86 9.65 -3.88
N MET A 235 -14.91 9.06 -3.30
CA MET A 235 -14.85 7.69 -2.80
C MET A 235 -14.80 6.70 -3.96
N HIS A 236 -13.96 5.68 -3.81
CA HIS A 236 -13.78 4.60 -4.76
C HIS A 236 -14.41 3.30 -4.23
N PHE A 237 -14.56 2.31 -5.09
CA PHE A 237 -15.07 1.01 -4.67
C PHE A 237 -14.04 0.25 -3.84
N ILE A 238 -14.52 -0.33 -2.74
CA ILE A 238 -13.73 -1.22 -1.89
C ILE A 238 -13.40 -2.50 -2.65
N GLN A 239 -12.13 -2.88 -2.62
CA GLN A 239 -11.58 -4.11 -3.21
C GLN A 239 -11.91 -5.33 -2.35
N GLY A 240 -10.91 -6.03 -1.78
CA GLY A 240 -11.11 -7.28 -1.05
C GLY A 240 -11.81 -7.13 0.31
N GLY A 241 -11.50 -6.08 1.09
CA GLY A 241 -12.02 -5.82 2.44
C GLY A 241 -11.89 -4.34 2.84
N SER A 242 -12.34 -3.98 4.05
CA SER A 242 -12.20 -2.62 4.63
C SER A 242 -10.97 -2.59 5.54
N ASN A 243 -9.78 -2.38 4.99
CA ASN A 243 -8.51 -2.54 5.70
C ASN A 243 -7.95 -1.23 6.29
N GLY A 244 -8.82 -0.33 6.76
CA GLY A 244 -8.43 0.77 7.65
C GLY A 244 -7.98 0.28 9.03
N ASP A 245 -8.60 -0.79 9.56
CA ASP A 245 -8.31 -1.30 10.91
C ASP A 245 -6.85 -1.76 11.09
N PRO A 246 -6.24 -2.53 10.17
CA PRO A 246 -4.84 -2.91 10.29
C PRO A 246 -3.88 -1.73 10.20
N ILE A 247 -4.21 -0.66 9.48
CA ILE A 247 -3.38 0.55 9.37
C ILE A 247 -3.40 1.31 10.70
N LEU A 248 -4.60 1.53 11.26
CA LEU A 248 -4.74 2.17 12.55
C LEU A 248 -4.12 1.31 13.67
N GLY A 249 -4.29 -0.01 13.60
CA GLY A 249 -3.67 -0.96 14.52
C GLY A 249 -2.14 -0.96 14.43
N GLU A 250 -1.58 -0.93 13.22
CA GLU A 250 -0.15 -0.82 12.95
C GLU A 250 0.44 0.46 13.56
N PHE A 251 -0.19 1.61 13.30
CA PHE A 251 0.21 2.87 13.92
C PHE A 251 0.18 2.74 15.45
N PHE A 252 -0.96 2.32 15.99
CA PHE A 252 -1.19 2.31 17.44
C PHE A 252 -0.25 1.36 18.19
N VAL A 253 -0.08 0.13 17.71
CA VAL A 253 0.78 -0.88 18.36
C VAL A 253 2.22 -0.42 18.42
N LYS A 254 2.71 0.25 17.37
CA LYS A 254 4.10 0.72 17.28
C LYS A 254 4.31 2.12 17.87
N SER A 255 3.28 2.95 17.95
CA SER A 255 3.32 4.28 18.58
C SER A 255 3.15 4.23 20.09
N CYS A 256 2.35 3.31 20.63
CA CYS A 256 1.86 3.38 22.01
C CYS A 256 2.55 2.47 23.03
N ARG A 257 3.27 1.40 22.64
CA ARG A 257 3.94 0.50 23.62
C ARG A 257 5.32 0.97 24.12
N LEU A 258 5.63 2.26 23.98
CA LEU A 258 6.68 2.85 24.81
C LEU A 258 6.16 2.86 26.26
N THR A 259 6.94 2.35 27.23
CA THR A 259 6.59 2.21 28.66
C THR A 259 5.68 3.32 29.20
N PHE A 260 4.82 3.03 30.18
CA PHE A 260 3.78 3.92 30.76
C PHE A 260 4.17 5.41 30.99
N THR A 261 5.46 5.73 31.09
CA THR A 261 6.02 7.10 31.15
C THR A 261 6.29 7.77 29.78
N ARG A 262 6.58 7.01 28.72
CA ARG A 262 6.67 7.44 27.31
C ARG A 262 5.37 7.27 26.52
N PHE A 263 4.39 6.53 27.06
CA PHE A 263 3.03 6.33 26.53
C PHE A 263 2.37 7.65 26.07
N HIS A 264 2.40 8.68 26.93
CA HIS A 264 1.83 10.00 26.60
C HIS A 264 2.76 10.92 25.80
N GLN A 265 4.00 10.51 25.50
CA GLN A 265 4.93 11.37 24.78
C GLN A 265 4.87 11.16 23.27
N PHE A 266 4.66 9.93 22.76
CA PHE A 266 4.77 9.67 21.32
C PHE A 266 3.50 9.99 20.53
N SER A 267 2.34 9.42 20.86
CA SER A 267 1.06 9.76 20.20
C SER A 267 0.69 11.23 20.41
N ALA A 268 0.90 11.77 21.61
CA ALA A 268 0.69 13.19 21.89
C ALA A 268 1.70 14.10 21.18
N SER A 269 2.98 13.70 21.02
CA SER A 269 3.93 14.46 20.19
C SER A 269 3.53 14.52 18.72
N LEU A 270 2.75 13.53 18.27
CA LEU A 270 2.23 13.42 16.91
C LEU A 270 0.79 13.94 16.79
N ASN A 271 0.20 14.42 17.89
CA ASN A 271 -1.15 14.97 18.00
C ASN A 271 -2.25 13.99 17.52
N VAL A 272 -2.12 12.71 17.85
CA VAL A 272 -3.13 11.65 17.60
C VAL A 272 -3.88 11.37 18.89
N SER A 273 -5.22 11.34 18.83
CA SER A 273 -6.10 11.02 19.96
C SER A 273 -6.34 9.51 20.01
N ASP A 274 -5.92 8.88 21.11
CA ASP A 274 -6.07 7.43 21.30
C ASP A 274 -7.56 7.02 21.32
N ASP A 275 -8.41 7.86 21.92
CA ASP A 275 -9.85 7.63 21.99
C ASP A 275 -10.49 7.74 20.61
N ASP A 276 -10.11 8.72 19.78
CA ASP A 276 -10.68 8.88 18.44
C ASP A 276 -10.27 7.74 17.52
N LEU A 277 -9.00 7.31 17.59
CA LEU A 277 -8.52 6.15 16.83
C LEU A 277 -9.26 4.88 17.25
N TYR A 278 -9.39 4.62 18.55
CA TYR A 278 -10.10 3.43 19.03
C TYR A 278 -11.60 3.48 18.68
N ASN A 279 -12.23 4.65 18.77
CA ASN A 279 -13.63 4.83 18.36
C ASN A 279 -13.81 4.60 16.86
N ALA A 280 -12.84 4.98 16.02
CA ALA A 280 -12.88 4.69 14.58
C ALA A 280 -12.83 3.18 14.30
N LEU A 281 -11.95 2.44 14.99
CA LEU A 281 -11.89 0.98 14.92
C LEU A 281 -13.23 0.34 15.31
N LEU A 282 -13.82 0.78 16.41
CA LEU A 282 -15.14 0.27 16.85
C LEU A 282 -16.26 0.65 15.86
N ALA A 283 -16.19 1.83 15.23
CA ALA A 283 -17.17 2.26 14.26
C ALA A 283 -17.15 1.39 13.00
N ASP A 284 -15.97 1.11 12.41
CA ASP A 284 -15.86 0.14 11.31
C ASP A 284 -16.35 -1.24 11.77
N ALA A 285 -16.01 -1.61 13.01
CA ALA A 285 -16.29 -2.93 13.49
C ALA A 285 -17.77 -3.26 13.72
N GLU A 286 -18.51 -2.27 14.21
CA GLU A 286 -19.83 -2.45 14.79
C GLU A 286 -20.94 -1.79 13.98
N ILE A 287 -20.63 -0.79 13.14
CA ILE A 287 -21.61 0.02 12.41
C ILE A 287 -21.51 -0.26 10.91
N GLU A 288 -22.53 -0.92 10.35
CA GLU A 288 -22.62 -1.11 8.90
C GLU A 288 -23.09 0.20 8.22
N PRO A 289 -22.32 0.75 7.28
CA PRO A 289 -22.71 1.96 6.57
C PRO A 289 -23.77 1.67 5.50
N PRO A 290 -24.57 2.69 5.10
CA PRO A 290 -25.59 2.53 4.06
C PRO A 290 -25.05 2.08 2.70
N ASN A 291 -23.79 2.39 2.42
CA ASN A 291 -23.07 1.94 1.22
C ASN A 291 -21.70 1.36 1.62
N TRP A 292 -21.71 0.10 2.02
CA TRP A 292 -20.49 -0.64 2.37
C TRP A 292 -19.61 -1.01 1.16
N ASN A 293 -20.01 -0.64 -0.06
CA ASN A 293 -19.17 -0.82 -1.25
C ASN A 293 -18.11 0.27 -1.43
N VAL A 294 -18.20 1.38 -0.68
CA VAL A 294 -17.30 2.54 -0.81
C VAL A 294 -16.78 3.07 0.53
N GLN A 295 -17.30 2.58 1.65
CA GLN A 295 -16.85 2.94 3.00
C GLN A 295 -17.21 1.83 3.99
N GLY A 296 -16.37 1.61 5.00
CA GLY A 296 -16.61 0.64 6.06
C GLY A 296 -16.84 -0.80 5.58
N ARG A 297 -17.42 -1.64 6.43
CA ARG A 297 -17.65 -3.07 6.14
C ARG A 297 -19.09 -3.53 6.33
N GLN A 298 -19.40 -4.72 5.80
CA GLN A 298 -20.69 -5.41 5.95
C GLN A 298 -20.81 -6.05 7.36
N ALA A 299 -20.79 -5.20 8.40
CA ALA A 299 -20.63 -5.59 9.79
C ALA A 299 -21.80 -6.44 10.35
N ASN A 300 -23.03 -6.22 9.88
CA ASN A 300 -24.20 -6.91 10.44
C ASN A 300 -24.17 -8.40 10.12
N ALA A 301 -23.89 -8.74 8.87
CA ALA A 301 -23.78 -10.12 8.42
C ALA A 301 -22.59 -10.84 9.07
N TRP A 302 -21.44 -10.16 9.14
CA TRP A 302 -20.24 -10.67 9.80
C TRP A 302 -20.53 -11.08 11.25
N LYS A 303 -21.17 -10.21 12.03
CA LYS A 303 -21.52 -10.47 13.43
C LYS A 303 -22.60 -11.54 13.60
N GLN A 304 -23.57 -11.60 12.68
CA GLN A 304 -24.67 -12.56 12.77
C GLN A 304 -24.22 -13.99 12.45
N PHE A 305 -23.40 -14.18 11.41
CA PHE A 305 -23.06 -15.49 10.88
C PHE A 305 -21.64 -15.94 11.21
N ASN A 306 -20.77 -15.06 11.68
CA ASN A 306 -19.32 -15.28 11.85
C ASN A 306 -18.59 -15.57 10.52
N TYR A 307 -19.19 -15.16 9.40
CA TYR A 307 -18.66 -15.11 8.04
C TYR A 307 -19.66 -14.30 7.19
N ILE A 308 -19.30 -13.94 5.96
CA ILE A 308 -20.22 -13.34 5.00
C ILE A 308 -20.84 -14.45 4.15
N PRO A 309 -22.15 -14.74 4.23
CA PRO A 309 -22.76 -15.78 3.41
C PRO A 309 -22.92 -15.37 1.94
N GLN A 310 -22.73 -16.31 1.01
CA GLN A 310 -22.79 -16.02 -0.43
C GLN A 310 -24.21 -15.83 -0.97
N ASP A 311 -25.20 -16.51 -0.39
CA ASP A 311 -26.62 -16.47 -0.78
C ASP A 311 -27.42 -15.36 -0.08
N MET A 312 -26.76 -14.50 0.69
CA MET A 312 -27.40 -13.39 1.38
C MET A 312 -27.33 -12.12 0.55
N PHE A 313 -28.40 -11.32 0.57
CA PHE A 313 -28.40 -9.97 0.03
C PHE A 313 -28.53 -8.94 1.16
N SER A 314 -27.63 -7.97 1.19
CA SER A 314 -27.75 -6.76 2.03
C SER A 314 -27.73 -5.53 1.11
N PRO A 315 -28.58 -4.52 1.38
CA PRO A 315 -28.49 -3.25 0.66
C PRO A 315 -27.11 -2.61 0.91
N GLY A 316 -26.65 -1.80 -0.05
CA GLY A 316 -25.44 -0.98 0.14
C GLY A 316 -24.16 -1.53 -0.49
N GLY A 317 -24.15 -2.69 -1.13
CA GLY A 317 -22.97 -3.10 -1.89
C GLY A 317 -23.10 -4.33 -2.75
N ALA A 318 -22.02 -4.63 -3.49
CA ALA A 318 -21.98 -5.72 -4.44
C ALA A 318 -21.89 -7.06 -3.70
N ASN A 319 -22.84 -7.97 -3.96
CA ASN A 319 -22.86 -9.29 -3.35
C ASN A 319 -21.82 -10.23 -3.98
N THR A 320 -20.54 -9.91 -3.86
CA THR A 320 -19.41 -10.67 -4.40
C THR A 320 -18.31 -10.81 -3.34
N LYS A 321 -17.21 -11.51 -3.64
CA LYS A 321 -15.99 -11.59 -2.79
C LYS A 321 -16.23 -11.94 -1.31
N GLN A 322 -17.26 -12.74 -1.00
CA GLN A 322 -17.70 -13.01 0.38
C GLN A 322 -16.65 -13.76 1.20
N ALA A 323 -15.92 -14.70 0.58
CA ALA A 323 -14.84 -15.42 1.24
C ALA A 323 -13.69 -14.46 1.55
N SER A 324 -13.21 -13.69 0.56
CA SER A 324 -12.16 -12.68 0.78
C SER A 324 -12.55 -11.66 1.85
N ARG A 325 -13.76 -11.09 1.80
CA ARG A 325 -14.25 -10.15 2.83
C ARG A 325 -14.27 -10.77 4.23
N SER A 326 -14.66 -12.05 4.36
CA SER A 326 -14.65 -12.73 5.66
C SER A 326 -13.23 -12.92 6.21
N LEU A 327 -12.26 -13.24 5.34
CA LEU A 327 -10.86 -13.38 5.74
C LEU A 327 -10.26 -12.02 6.15
N GLU A 328 -10.54 -10.96 5.38
CA GLU A 328 -10.09 -9.60 5.67
C GLU A 328 -10.76 -9.06 6.96
N HIS A 329 -12.06 -9.29 7.18
CA HIS A 329 -12.73 -8.90 8.43
C HIS A 329 -12.18 -9.64 9.66
N ALA A 330 -11.75 -10.89 9.50
CA ALA A 330 -11.05 -11.61 10.55
C ALA A 330 -9.69 -10.96 10.88
N PHE A 331 -8.95 -10.49 9.87
CA PHE A 331 -7.69 -9.78 10.07
C PHE A 331 -7.88 -8.37 10.66
N ASN A 332 -8.95 -7.69 10.27
CA ASN A 332 -9.37 -6.44 10.87
C ASN A 332 -9.68 -6.60 12.36
N ASP A 333 -10.51 -7.57 12.73
CA ASP A 333 -10.82 -7.85 14.13
C ASP A 333 -9.56 -8.29 14.91
N PHE A 334 -8.61 -8.98 14.27
CA PHE A 334 -7.30 -9.23 14.87
C PHE A 334 -6.60 -7.91 15.22
N SER A 335 -6.55 -6.96 14.30
CA SER A 335 -5.91 -5.65 14.52
C SER A 335 -6.56 -4.88 15.68
N ILE A 336 -7.89 -4.89 15.77
CA ILE A 336 -8.63 -4.28 16.88
C ILE A 336 -8.29 -4.96 18.21
N SER A 337 -8.16 -6.29 18.20
CA SER A 337 -7.76 -7.05 19.39
C SER A 337 -6.39 -6.64 19.92
N GLN A 338 -5.43 -6.36 19.04
CA GLN A 338 -4.09 -5.91 19.43
C GLN A 338 -4.14 -4.52 20.08
N VAL A 339 -4.91 -3.60 19.50
CA VAL A 339 -5.13 -2.27 20.08
C VAL A 339 -5.84 -2.36 21.44
N ALA A 340 -6.88 -3.18 21.55
CA ALA A 340 -7.61 -3.38 22.81
C ALA A 340 -6.70 -3.94 23.92
N LYS A 341 -5.77 -4.84 23.59
CA LYS A 341 -4.76 -5.35 24.53
C LYS A 341 -3.81 -4.25 25.02
N VAL A 342 -3.28 -3.44 24.09
CA VAL A 342 -2.43 -2.29 24.43
C VAL A 342 -3.16 -1.30 25.36
N LEU A 343 -4.46 -1.08 25.14
CA LEU A 343 -5.31 -0.21 25.95
C LEU A 343 -5.81 -0.84 27.26
N GLY A 344 -5.55 -2.12 27.52
CA GLY A 344 -6.08 -2.84 28.68
C GLY A 344 -7.60 -3.07 28.66
N LYS A 345 -8.23 -3.01 27.49
CA LYS A 345 -9.67 -3.25 27.29
C LYS A 345 -9.94 -4.75 27.13
N THR A 346 -9.85 -5.49 28.23
CA THR A 346 -9.86 -6.96 28.24
C THR A 346 -11.08 -7.61 27.57
N GLU A 347 -12.29 -7.06 27.78
CA GLU A 347 -13.52 -7.61 27.18
C GLU A 347 -13.54 -7.46 25.65
N ASP A 348 -13.13 -6.29 25.16
CA ASP A 348 -13.01 -6.03 23.73
C ASP A 348 -11.90 -6.91 23.13
N ALA A 349 -10.75 -7.00 23.78
CA ALA A 349 -9.64 -7.85 23.35
C ALA A 349 -10.08 -9.32 23.19
N GLN A 350 -10.87 -9.86 24.13
CA GLN A 350 -11.42 -11.21 24.04
C GLN A 350 -12.41 -11.35 22.88
N THR A 351 -13.34 -10.39 22.75
CA THR A 351 -14.37 -10.39 21.70
C THR A 351 -13.73 -10.39 20.31
N TYR A 352 -12.80 -9.47 20.07
CA TYR A 352 -12.15 -9.33 18.76
C TYR A 352 -11.14 -10.43 18.48
N THR A 353 -10.47 -11.00 19.50
CA THR A 353 -9.67 -12.23 19.35
C THR A 353 -10.54 -13.40 18.90
N GLN A 354 -11.73 -13.57 19.49
CA GLN A 354 -12.65 -14.64 19.08
C GLN A 354 -13.10 -14.45 17.63
N ARG A 355 -13.48 -13.23 17.23
CA ARG A 355 -13.90 -12.94 15.86
C ARG A 355 -12.76 -13.05 14.85
N ALA A 356 -11.53 -12.72 15.24
CA ALA A 356 -10.35 -12.94 14.41
C ALA A 356 -10.13 -14.42 14.06
N GLY A 357 -10.55 -15.33 14.94
CA GLY A 357 -10.55 -16.77 14.70
C GLY A 357 -11.64 -17.27 13.74
N ASN A 358 -12.61 -16.43 13.36
CA ASN A 358 -13.73 -16.84 12.51
C ASN A 358 -13.33 -17.21 11.07
N PHE A 359 -12.10 -16.90 10.62
CA PHE A 359 -11.60 -17.32 9.31
C PHE A 359 -11.74 -18.85 9.11
N VAL A 360 -11.65 -19.63 10.19
CA VAL A 360 -11.81 -21.10 10.16
C VAL A 360 -13.21 -21.55 9.71
N ASN A 361 -14.22 -20.67 9.80
CA ASN A 361 -15.59 -20.98 9.37
C ASN A 361 -15.72 -21.18 7.86
N LEU A 362 -14.73 -20.72 7.08
CA LEU A 362 -14.64 -20.93 5.64
C LEU A 362 -13.75 -22.10 5.26
N TRP A 363 -13.06 -22.74 6.22
CA TRP A 363 -12.19 -23.87 5.94
C TRP A 363 -13.01 -25.13 5.67
N ASN A 364 -12.97 -25.61 4.43
CA ASN A 364 -13.54 -26.89 4.04
C ASN A 364 -12.43 -27.94 3.88
N PRO A 365 -12.31 -28.92 4.81
CA PRO A 365 -11.24 -29.91 4.77
C PRO A 365 -11.38 -30.95 3.66
N ASN A 366 -12.52 -31.01 2.98
CA ASN A 366 -12.82 -32.05 1.98
C ASN A 366 -12.41 -31.67 0.54
N ILE A 367 -11.85 -30.48 0.34
CA ILE A 367 -11.46 -29.99 -0.98
C ILE A 367 -10.01 -30.36 -1.27
N THR A 368 -9.71 -30.73 -2.51
CA THR A 368 -8.34 -30.96 -3.00
C THR A 368 -8.11 -30.18 -4.28
N VAL A 369 -6.86 -29.83 -4.56
CA VAL A 369 -6.51 -29.19 -5.84
C VAL A 369 -6.45 -30.25 -6.95
N PRO A 370 -7.11 -30.04 -8.09
CA PRO A 370 -6.91 -30.89 -9.26
C PRO A 370 -5.43 -30.93 -9.67
N GLY A 371 -4.84 -32.13 -9.76
CA GLY A 371 -3.39 -32.31 -10.00
C GLY A 371 -2.52 -32.33 -8.73
N GLY A 372 -3.07 -31.96 -7.58
CA GLY A 372 -2.39 -31.98 -6.27
C GLY A 372 -3.23 -32.65 -5.19
N PRO A 373 -3.53 -33.96 -5.28
CA PRO A 373 -4.41 -34.65 -4.32
C PRO A 373 -3.86 -34.68 -2.88
N GLY A 374 -2.56 -34.40 -2.71
CA GLY A 374 -1.93 -34.23 -1.39
C GLY A 374 -2.20 -32.88 -0.73
N VAL A 375 -2.71 -31.89 -1.46
CA VAL A 375 -3.06 -30.56 -0.97
C VAL A 375 -4.53 -30.57 -0.55
N ILE A 376 -4.77 -30.84 0.73
CA ILE A 376 -6.10 -31.10 1.29
C ILE A 376 -6.59 -29.91 2.13
N GLY A 377 -7.83 -29.54 1.89
CA GLY A 377 -8.55 -28.45 2.53
C GLY A 377 -8.36 -27.10 1.82
N MET A 378 -9.43 -26.33 1.70
CA MET A 378 -9.41 -24.99 1.09
C MET A 378 -10.36 -24.05 1.80
N MET A 379 -10.08 -22.75 1.74
CA MET A 379 -11.11 -21.76 1.99
C MET A 379 -12.19 -21.90 0.92
N GLN A 380 -13.46 -21.86 1.31
CA GLN A 380 -14.60 -21.99 0.41
C GLN A 380 -15.71 -21.05 0.86
N PRO A 381 -16.47 -20.45 -0.07
CA PRO A 381 -17.66 -19.69 0.27
C PRO A 381 -18.68 -20.57 1.00
N ARG A 382 -19.58 -19.94 1.75
CA ARG A 382 -20.54 -20.63 2.59
C ARG A 382 -21.90 -19.96 2.50
N PHE A 383 -22.96 -20.76 2.51
CA PHE A 383 -24.33 -20.28 2.52
C PHE A 383 -24.81 -19.98 3.95
N ALA A 384 -25.86 -19.18 4.09
CA ALA A 384 -26.39 -18.76 5.39
C ALA A 384 -26.87 -19.93 6.25
N ASN A 385 -27.24 -21.06 5.63
CA ASN A 385 -27.58 -22.30 6.32
C ASN A 385 -26.36 -23.10 6.82
N GLY A 386 -25.14 -22.61 6.59
CA GLY A 386 -23.89 -23.23 7.01
C GLY A 386 -23.34 -24.30 6.06
N THR A 387 -23.97 -24.57 4.91
CA THR A 387 -23.41 -25.48 3.90
C THR A 387 -22.38 -24.75 3.02
N PHE A 388 -21.31 -25.45 2.62
CA PHE A 388 -20.29 -24.88 1.74
C PHE A 388 -20.82 -24.75 0.32
N ASN A 389 -20.44 -23.65 -0.35
CA ASN A 389 -20.54 -23.55 -1.78
C ASN A 389 -19.16 -23.82 -2.39
N PHE A 390 -19.14 -24.57 -3.49
CA PHE A 390 -17.90 -24.99 -4.11
C PHE A 390 -17.35 -23.92 -5.04
N THR A 391 -16.04 -23.65 -4.92
CA THR A 391 -15.24 -22.88 -5.86
C THR A 391 -13.99 -23.70 -6.17
N ASP A 392 -13.73 -23.93 -7.46
CA ASP A 392 -12.55 -24.70 -7.91
C ASP A 392 -11.27 -24.06 -7.33
N PRO A 393 -10.39 -24.81 -6.66
CA PRO A 393 -9.14 -24.27 -6.11
C PRO A 393 -8.20 -23.64 -7.14
N ARG A 394 -8.42 -23.90 -8.44
CA ARG A 394 -7.68 -23.27 -9.54
C ARG A 394 -8.28 -21.95 -10.00
N HIS A 395 -9.52 -21.65 -9.61
CA HIS A 395 -10.20 -20.43 -10.01
C HIS A 395 -9.34 -19.21 -9.66
N CYS A 396 -9.26 -18.19 -10.53
CA CYS A 396 -8.36 -17.02 -10.35
C CYS A 396 -6.85 -17.34 -10.28
N SER A 397 -6.40 -18.49 -10.78
CA SER A 397 -4.97 -18.81 -10.91
C SER A 397 -4.58 -18.98 -12.37
N VAL A 398 -3.29 -19.11 -12.65
CA VAL A 398 -2.79 -19.45 -13.99
C VAL A 398 -3.33 -20.79 -14.52
N HIS A 399 -3.80 -21.66 -13.62
CA HIS A 399 -4.41 -22.96 -13.94
C HIS A 399 -5.93 -22.93 -14.04
N ASP A 400 -6.54 -21.74 -13.96
CA ASP A 400 -7.99 -21.58 -14.06
C ASP A 400 -8.48 -21.99 -15.46
N PRO A 401 -9.30 -23.05 -15.59
CA PRO A 401 -9.88 -23.43 -16.88
C PRO A 401 -10.78 -22.35 -17.48
N ALA A 402 -11.37 -21.48 -16.65
CA ALA A 402 -12.19 -20.35 -17.07
C ALA A 402 -11.37 -19.08 -17.38
N LYS A 403 -10.08 -19.05 -16.99
CA LYS A 403 -9.19 -17.89 -17.09
C LYS A 403 -9.82 -16.63 -16.46
N ALA A 404 -10.45 -16.78 -15.30
CA ALA A 404 -11.02 -15.66 -14.58
C ALA A 404 -9.91 -14.86 -13.91
N THR A 405 -10.08 -13.54 -13.90
CA THR A 405 -9.17 -12.59 -13.23
C THR A 405 -9.69 -12.16 -11.86
N CYS A 406 -10.97 -12.43 -11.55
CA CYS A 406 -11.57 -12.22 -10.23
C CYS A 406 -11.47 -10.81 -9.63
N PHE A 407 -11.35 -9.79 -10.50
CA PHE A 407 -11.45 -8.38 -10.13
C PHE A 407 -12.88 -8.00 -9.69
N LEU A 408 -13.03 -6.76 -9.23
CA LEU A 408 -14.33 -6.23 -8.82
C LEU A 408 -15.40 -6.39 -9.92
N ASN A 409 -16.34 -7.28 -9.66
CA ASN A 409 -17.49 -7.56 -10.52
C ASN A 409 -18.77 -7.54 -9.68
N ALA A 410 -19.89 -7.16 -10.29
CA ALA A 410 -21.21 -7.26 -9.67
C ALA A 410 -21.78 -8.68 -9.72
N ALA A 411 -21.21 -9.57 -10.56
CA ALA A 411 -21.65 -10.94 -10.69
C ALA A 411 -21.18 -11.79 -9.50
N ASN A 412 -22.13 -12.31 -8.72
CA ASN A 412 -21.87 -13.24 -7.62
C ASN A 412 -21.54 -14.64 -8.16
N ARG A 413 -20.25 -14.92 -8.38
CA ARG A 413 -19.81 -16.21 -8.92
C ARG A 413 -18.89 -16.97 -7.98
N ASP A 414 -17.85 -16.31 -7.48
CA ASP A 414 -16.65 -17.03 -7.04
C ASP A 414 -16.38 -16.91 -5.54
N GLY A 415 -16.80 -15.79 -4.94
CA GLY A 415 -16.57 -15.50 -3.52
C GLY A 415 -15.15 -15.03 -3.17
N PHE A 416 -14.21 -15.01 -4.12
CA PHE A 416 -12.85 -14.49 -3.94
C PHE A 416 -12.63 -13.20 -4.72
N TYR A 417 -11.61 -12.44 -4.30
CA TYR A 417 -11.15 -11.21 -4.93
C TYR A 417 -9.68 -11.38 -5.29
N GLU A 418 -9.36 -11.31 -6.59
CA GLU A 418 -7.99 -11.29 -7.14
C GLU A 418 -7.05 -12.38 -6.60
N SER A 419 -7.61 -13.53 -6.19
CA SER A 419 -6.83 -14.67 -5.74
C SER A 419 -7.64 -15.96 -5.78
N SER A 420 -6.94 -17.07 -5.97
CA SER A 420 -7.51 -18.41 -5.87
C SER A 420 -7.93 -18.77 -4.44
N PRO A 421 -8.74 -19.83 -4.24
CA PRO A 421 -9.05 -20.35 -2.90
C PRO A 421 -7.84 -20.81 -2.07
N ILE A 422 -6.62 -20.82 -2.65
CA ILE A 422 -5.34 -21.11 -1.98
C ILE A 422 -4.79 -19.85 -1.27
N VAL A 423 -5.67 -19.11 -0.59
CA VAL A 423 -5.33 -17.94 0.25
C VAL A 423 -5.04 -18.35 1.70
N TYR A 424 -4.34 -17.48 2.43
CA TYR A 424 -3.98 -17.67 3.82
C TYR A 424 -4.55 -16.59 4.75
N ALA A 425 -4.66 -16.92 6.04
CA ALA A 425 -5.11 -16.03 7.11
C ALA A 425 -3.91 -15.67 8.03
N PRO A 426 -3.25 -14.53 7.81
CA PRO A 426 -1.91 -14.28 8.33
C PRO A 426 -1.83 -14.11 9.85
N GLN A 427 -2.93 -13.75 10.50
CA GLN A 427 -3.01 -13.58 11.95
C GLN A 427 -2.81 -14.89 12.73
N ASP A 428 -3.08 -16.06 12.14
CA ASP A 428 -3.07 -17.33 12.86
C ASP A 428 -2.52 -18.50 12.02
N THR A 429 -1.26 -18.36 11.62
CA THR A 429 -0.59 -19.38 10.79
C THR A 429 -0.43 -20.72 11.52
N ALA A 430 -0.26 -20.73 12.85
CA ALA A 430 -0.26 -21.97 13.63
C ALA A 430 -1.58 -22.76 13.48
N LYS A 431 -2.72 -22.08 13.48
CA LYS A 431 -4.01 -22.73 13.24
C LYS A 431 -4.14 -23.23 11.79
N LEU A 432 -3.61 -22.50 10.81
CA LEU A 432 -3.53 -22.99 9.43
C LEU A 432 -2.68 -24.27 9.34
N ILE A 433 -1.52 -24.32 9.99
CA ILE A 433 -0.68 -25.53 10.04
C ILE A 433 -1.48 -26.71 10.61
N GLU A 434 -2.23 -26.51 11.70
CA GLU A 434 -3.11 -27.53 12.28
C GLU A 434 -4.17 -28.01 11.28
N LEU A 435 -4.92 -27.07 10.68
CA LEU A 435 -6.00 -27.34 9.72
C LEU A 435 -5.51 -28.08 8.47
N GLN A 436 -4.25 -27.86 8.09
CA GLN A 436 -3.61 -28.46 6.93
C GLN A 436 -2.96 -29.82 7.21
N GLY A 437 -3.00 -30.29 8.47
CA GLY A 437 -2.50 -31.61 8.84
C GLY A 437 -1.06 -31.62 9.36
N GLY A 438 -0.56 -30.50 9.85
CA GLY A 438 0.75 -30.36 10.49
C GLY A 438 1.85 -29.83 9.58
N LEU A 439 3.05 -29.68 10.15
CA LEU A 439 4.20 -29.00 9.54
C LEU A 439 4.58 -29.57 8.17
N ASP A 440 4.72 -30.90 8.05
CA ASP A 440 5.14 -31.53 6.79
C ASP A 440 4.14 -31.28 5.65
N LYS A 441 2.84 -31.30 5.96
CA LYS A 441 1.77 -31.04 4.99
C LYS A 441 1.70 -29.56 4.62
N PHE A 442 1.94 -28.68 5.58
CA PHE A 442 2.03 -27.25 5.34
C PHE A 442 3.21 -26.90 4.42
N ILE A 443 4.41 -27.42 4.70
CA ILE A 443 5.59 -27.25 3.85
C ILE A 443 5.33 -27.81 2.44
N SER A 444 4.79 -29.03 2.34
CA SER A 444 4.47 -29.64 1.05
C SER A 444 3.41 -28.85 0.25
N ARG A 445 2.46 -28.17 0.91
CA ARG A 445 1.53 -27.25 0.24
C ARG A 445 2.25 -26.01 -0.27
N LEU A 446 3.14 -25.40 0.52
CA LEU A 446 3.90 -24.23 0.08
C LEU A 446 4.78 -24.59 -1.13
N ASP A 447 5.48 -25.73 -1.08
CA ASP A 447 6.28 -26.22 -2.21
C ASP A 447 5.41 -26.42 -3.45
N PHE A 448 4.22 -27.01 -3.30
CA PHE A 448 3.25 -27.13 -4.40
C PHE A 448 2.85 -25.77 -4.98
N ILE A 449 2.62 -24.75 -4.15
CA ILE A 449 2.21 -23.42 -4.62
C ILE A 449 3.28 -22.80 -5.52
N PHE A 450 4.55 -22.91 -5.14
CA PHE A 450 5.65 -22.39 -5.95
C PHE A 450 5.98 -23.29 -7.15
N ASP A 451 6.13 -24.59 -6.95
CA ASP A 451 6.60 -25.52 -7.97
C ASP A 451 5.56 -25.82 -9.04
N GLN A 452 4.29 -25.48 -8.79
CA GLN A 452 3.19 -25.59 -9.76
C GLN A 452 2.64 -24.21 -10.14
N ASP A 453 3.40 -23.12 -9.98
CA ASP A 453 3.05 -21.79 -10.48
C ASP A 453 1.70 -21.21 -9.97
N TYR A 454 1.27 -21.57 -8.74
CA TYR A 454 0.10 -20.94 -8.11
C TYR A 454 0.43 -19.63 -7.39
N PHE A 455 1.72 -19.39 -7.08
CA PHE A 455 2.16 -18.14 -6.51
C PHE A 455 2.07 -17.01 -7.53
N ASP A 456 1.36 -15.94 -7.20
CA ASP A 456 1.24 -14.76 -8.05
C ASP A 456 2.02 -13.58 -7.47
N SER A 457 3.14 -13.21 -8.11
CA SER A 457 3.93 -12.04 -7.69
C SER A 457 3.30 -10.70 -8.07
N THR A 458 2.25 -10.72 -8.90
CA THR A 458 1.60 -9.51 -9.42
C THR A 458 0.50 -8.99 -8.49
N ASP A 459 0.20 -9.73 -7.41
CA ASP A 459 -0.99 -9.51 -6.58
C ASP A 459 -0.72 -9.65 -5.07
N GLU A 460 -1.44 -8.85 -4.29
CA GLU A 460 -1.25 -8.60 -2.87
C GLU A 460 -1.54 -9.80 -1.92
N PRO A 461 -2.54 -10.68 -2.15
CA PRO A 461 -2.80 -11.83 -1.30
C PRO A 461 -1.65 -12.82 -1.19
N SER A 462 -0.76 -12.83 -2.19
CA SER A 462 0.38 -13.75 -2.25
C SER A 462 1.61 -13.25 -1.50
N GLN A 463 1.73 -11.94 -1.24
CA GLN A 463 2.98 -11.30 -0.79
C GLN A 463 3.60 -11.91 0.49
N GLN A 464 2.78 -12.48 1.39
CA GLN A 464 3.27 -13.13 2.61
C GLN A 464 3.69 -14.60 2.41
N ILE A 465 3.19 -15.28 1.38
CA ILE A 465 3.37 -16.74 1.18
C ILE A 465 4.84 -17.19 1.31
N PRO A 466 5.84 -16.47 0.75
CA PRO A 466 7.24 -16.87 0.88
C PRO A 466 7.71 -16.93 2.33
N PHE A 467 7.22 -16.06 3.21
CA PHE A 467 7.59 -16.02 4.62
C PHE A 467 6.80 -17.01 5.48
N MET A 468 5.91 -17.82 4.89
CA MET A 468 5.15 -18.80 5.67
C MET A 468 5.99 -19.98 6.17
N TYR A 469 7.11 -20.30 5.52
CA TYR A 469 8.02 -21.36 6.02
C TYR A 469 8.66 -20.99 7.37
N HIS A 470 8.75 -19.71 7.74
CA HIS A 470 9.19 -19.29 9.08
C HIS A 470 8.30 -19.91 10.18
N TYR A 471 6.99 -19.93 9.99
CA TYR A 471 6.05 -20.54 10.94
C TYR A 471 6.18 -22.07 11.01
N ALA A 472 6.77 -22.68 9.98
CA ALA A 472 7.08 -24.10 9.95
C ALA A 472 8.51 -24.42 10.43
N ASN A 473 9.19 -23.47 11.08
CA ASN A 473 10.57 -23.58 11.55
C ASN A 473 11.60 -23.82 10.42
N ARG A 474 11.34 -23.29 9.22
CA ARG A 474 12.19 -23.46 8.03
C ARG A 474 12.52 -22.13 7.33
N PRO A 475 13.13 -21.14 8.02
CA PRO A 475 13.42 -19.81 7.47
C PRO A 475 14.34 -19.80 6.23
N GLY A 476 15.19 -20.82 6.07
CA GLY A 476 16.03 -20.94 4.88
C GLY A 476 15.23 -21.08 3.58
N LEU A 477 14.10 -21.80 3.62
CA LEU A 477 13.19 -21.92 2.47
C LEU A 477 12.53 -20.58 2.15
N SER A 478 12.12 -19.83 3.18
CA SER A 478 11.57 -18.49 2.99
C SER A 478 12.55 -17.52 2.36
N THR A 479 13.81 -17.56 2.81
CA THR A 479 14.89 -16.74 2.24
C THR A 479 15.16 -17.09 0.79
N GLN A 480 15.14 -18.37 0.43
CA GLN A 480 15.27 -18.80 -0.96
C GLN A 480 14.10 -18.29 -1.81
N ARG A 481 12.85 -18.50 -1.38
CA ARG A 481 11.66 -18.11 -2.15
C ARG A 481 11.55 -16.60 -2.32
N SER A 482 11.75 -15.82 -1.25
CA SER A 482 11.70 -14.36 -1.33
C SER A 482 12.74 -13.80 -2.31
N ARG A 483 13.93 -14.39 -2.35
CA ARG A 483 14.99 -13.96 -3.27
C ARG A 483 14.75 -14.36 -4.72
N GLN A 484 14.23 -15.57 -4.95
CA GLN A 484 13.81 -16.01 -6.29
C GLN A 484 12.77 -15.06 -6.88
N ILE A 485 11.80 -14.61 -6.08
CA ILE A 485 10.75 -13.69 -6.54
C ILE A 485 11.33 -12.35 -6.98
N ILE A 486 12.24 -11.75 -6.19
CA ILE A 486 12.89 -10.50 -6.61
C ILE A 486 13.65 -10.69 -7.93
N ALA A 487 14.43 -11.77 -8.05
CA ALA A 487 15.21 -12.03 -9.25
C ALA A 487 14.36 -12.28 -10.51
N GLN A 488 13.20 -12.92 -10.36
CA GLN A 488 12.34 -13.32 -11.48
C GLN A 488 11.34 -12.24 -11.89
N SER A 489 10.82 -11.49 -10.92
CA SER A 489 9.64 -10.63 -11.11
C SER A 489 9.96 -9.13 -11.12
N PHE A 490 11.14 -8.71 -10.66
CA PHE A 490 11.49 -7.30 -10.51
C PHE A 490 12.74 -6.93 -11.32
N ASN A 491 12.71 -5.77 -11.98
CA ASN A 491 13.88 -5.18 -12.62
C ASN A 491 13.76 -3.65 -12.75
N THR A 492 14.77 -3.01 -13.33
CA THR A 492 14.87 -1.54 -13.43
C THR A 492 14.34 -0.95 -14.74
N SER A 493 13.71 -1.77 -15.59
CA SER A 493 13.09 -1.29 -16.83
C SER A 493 11.76 -0.58 -16.60
N ILE A 494 11.20 0.04 -17.64
CA ILE A 494 9.91 0.76 -17.58
C ILE A 494 8.77 -0.15 -17.09
N ASN A 495 8.77 -1.43 -17.47
CA ASN A 495 7.80 -2.44 -17.03
C ASN A 495 8.43 -3.41 -16.01
N GLY A 496 9.31 -2.88 -15.16
CA GLY A 496 10.10 -3.69 -14.22
C GLY A 496 9.38 -4.12 -12.95
N LEU A 497 8.12 -3.71 -12.75
CA LEU A 497 7.24 -4.24 -11.70
C LEU A 497 6.38 -5.38 -12.27
N PRO A 498 6.08 -6.41 -11.48
CA PRO A 498 5.30 -7.56 -11.97
C PRO A 498 3.82 -7.23 -12.17
N GLY A 499 3.28 -6.28 -11.42
CA GLY A 499 1.87 -5.88 -11.45
C GLY A 499 1.69 -4.39 -11.21
N ASN A 500 0.48 -3.99 -10.82
CA ASN A 500 0.17 -2.60 -10.49
C ASN A 500 1.01 -2.11 -9.30
N ASP A 501 1.39 -0.84 -9.31
CA ASP A 501 2.17 -0.22 -8.23
C ASP A 501 1.26 0.19 -7.05
N GLY A 502 0.55 -0.81 -6.47
CA GLY A 502 -0.27 -0.70 -5.27
C GLY A 502 0.60 -0.82 -4.02
N ALA A 503 0.95 -2.06 -3.63
CA ALA A 503 1.92 -2.33 -2.55
C ALA A 503 3.31 -2.80 -3.07
N MET A 504 3.48 -2.94 -4.40
CA MET A 504 4.66 -3.57 -5.00
C MET A 504 5.98 -2.86 -4.67
N GLY A 505 5.98 -1.52 -4.62
CA GLY A 505 7.13 -0.74 -4.18
C GLY A 505 7.57 -1.08 -2.75
N SER A 506 6.66 -1.01 -1.78
CA SER A 506 6.96 -1.32 -0.36
C SER A 506 7.28 -2.79 -0.15
N TYR A 507 6.62 -3.68 -0.88
CA TYR A 507 6.89 -5.12 -0.89
C TYR A 507 8.32 -5.43 -1.32
N ALA A 508 8.77 -4.89 -2.46
CA ALA A 508 10.14 -5.05 -2.93
C ALA A 508 11.17 -4.44 -1.96
N ALA A 509 10.87 -3.26 -1.38
CA ALA A 509 11.74 -2.63 -0.38
C ALA A 509 11.95 -3.53 0.86
N PHE A 510 10.88 -4.17 1.35
CA PHE A 510 10.96 -5.11 2.46
C PHE A 510 11.79 -6.35 2.12
N TYR A 511 11.52 -6.99 0.98
CA TYR A 511 12.26 -8.18 0.54
C TYR A 511 13.76 -7.90 0.34
N LEU A 512 14.10 -6.76 -0.26
CA LEU A 512 15.49 -6.33 -0.44
C LEU A 512 16.17 -5.99 0.89
N SER A 513 15.40 -5.51 1.88
CA SER A 513 15.88 -5.27 3.25
C SER A 513 16.07 -6.55 4.06
N GLY A 514 15.61 -7.71 3.56
CA GLY A 514 15.63 -8.96 4.31
C GLY A 514 14.57 -9.01 5.41
N LEU A 515 13.44 -8.31 5.24
CA LEU A 515 12.39 -8.22 6.25
C LEU A 515 11.02 -8.42 5.61
N TYR A 516 10.03 -8.84 6.39
CA TYR A 516 8.61 -8.78 6.01
C TYR A 516 7.75 -8.47 7.23
N PRO A 517 6.87 -7.46 7.19
CA PRO A 517 6.07 -7.10 8.35
C PRO A 517 4.88 -8.05 8.53
N LEU A 518 4.44 -8.22 9.78
CA LEU A 518 3.06 -8.61 10.05
C LEU A 518 2.31 -7.38 10.59
N PRO A 519 1.41 -6.78 9.80
CA PRO A 519 0.72 -5.54 10.20
C PRO A 519 -0.03 -5.66 11.52
N ALA A 520 -0.13 -4.54 12.25
CA ALA A 520 -0.76 -4.46 13.57
C ALA A 520 -0.13 -5.35 14.65
N THR A 521 1.12 -5.77 14.44
CA THR A 521 1.92 -6.52 15.43
C THR A 521 3.28 -5.86 15.65
N GLN A 522 4.11 -6.47 16.49
CA GLN A 522 5.47 -5.98 16.73
C GLN A 522 6.51 -6.71 15.90
N GLN A 523 6.11 -7.74 15.17
CA GLN A 523 7.04 -8.65 14.55
C GLN A 523 7.32 -8.25 13.10
N PHE A 524 8.60 -8.27 12.76
CA PHE A 524 9.09 -8.29 11.39
C PHE A 524 9.76 -9.64 11.17
N LEU A 525 9.21 -10.45 10.26
CA LEU A 525 9.82 -11.70 9.86
C LEU A 525 11.17 -11.43 9.18
N LEU A 526 12.16 -12.22 9.53
CA LEU A 526 13.56 -11.96 9.21
C LEU A 526 14.07 -12.91 8.13
N SER A 527 14.62 -12.34 7.08
CA SER A 527 15.45 -13.01 6.07
C SER A 527 16.83 -12.32 6.05
N SER A 528 17.65 -12.61 5.05
CA SER A 528 18.90 -11.87 4.84
C SER A 528 18.68 -10.67 3.90
N PRO A 529 19.31 -9.52 4.18
CA PRO A 529 19.28 -8.39 3.26
C PRO A 529 20.02 -8.69 1.94
N TYR A 530 19.77 -7.86 0.93
CA TYR A 530 20.54 -7.82 -0.32
C TYR A 530 21.83 -7.00 -0.21
N PHE A 531 22.13 -6.51 0.99
CA PHE A 531 23.23 -5.62 1.31
C PHE A 531 23.97 -6.18 2.52
N GLN A 532 25.29 -6.00 2.58
CA GLN A 532 26.06 -6.37 3.78
C GLN A 532 25.58 -5.60 5.02
N GLN A 533 25.08 -4.38 4.82
CA GLN A 533 24.51 -3.57 5.87
C GLN A 533 23.33 -2.76 5.35
N ILE A 534 22.30 -2.67 6.16
CA ILE A 534 21.19 -1.72 5.99
C ILE A 534 20.91 -1.01 7.32
N SER A 535 20.55 0.26 7.29
CA SER A 535 20.15 1.01 8.49
C SER A 535 18.90 1.84 8.28
N PHE A 536 18.06 1.89 9.31
CA PHE A 536 16.82 2.66 9.35
C PHE A 536 16.94 3.74 10.42
N PHE A 537 16.91 5.00 10.01
CA PHE A 537 16.83 6.15 10.90
C PHE A 537 15.37 6.53 11.13
N ASN A 538 14.96 6.56 12.39
CA ASN A 538 13.64 7.02 12.79
C ASN A 538 13.75 8.44 13.38
N PRO A 539 13.19 9.47 12.72
CA PRO A 539 13.39 10.86 13.14
C PRO A 539 12.65 11.22 14.44
N VAL A 540 11.59 10.51 14.81
CA VAL A 540 10.80 10.81 16.03
C VAL A 540 11.44 10.14 17.24
N LEU A 541 11.91 8.90 17.08
CA LEU A 541 12.64 8.18 18.12
C LEU A 541 14.08 8.68 18.25
N ASN A 542 14.59 9.35 17.22
CA ASN A 542 15.98 9.77 17.07
C ASN A 542 16.96 8.59 17.24
N THR A 543 16.61 7.46 16.64
CA THR A 543 17.37 6.21 16.71
C THR A 543 17.73 5.74 15.31
N THR A 544 18.88 5.06 15.19
CA THR A 544 19.27 4.37 13.96
C THR A 544 19.47 2.90 14.28
N THR A 545 18.60 2.04 13.74
CA THR A 545 18.80 0.59 13.81
C THR A 545 19.62 0.16 12.62
N LYS A 546 20.65 -0.65 12.88
CA LYS A 546 21.59 -1.12 11.87
C LYS A 546 21.56 -2.64 11.84
N ILE A 547 21.30 -3.22 10.68
CA ILE A 547 21.35 -4.66 10.44
C ILE A 547 22.61 -4.94 9.63
N VAL A 548 23.47 -5.80 10.15
CA VAL A 548 24.74 -6.22 9.54
C VAL A 548 24.68 -7.71 9.25
N ALA A 549 24.98 -8.07 8.02
CA ALA A 549 25.05 -9.44 7.57
C ALA A 549 26.51 -9.91 7.50
N GLU A 550 26.92 -10.69 8.48
CA GLU A 550 28.23 -11.34 8.53
C GLU A 550 28.28 -12.50 7.54
N ASN A 551 29.45 -12.74 6.95
CA ASN A 551 29.67 -13.70 5.86
C ASN A 551 28.89 -13.41 4.57
N PHE A 552 28.38 -12.17 4.40
CA PHE A 552 27.74 -11.74 3.16
C PHE A 552 28.68 -11.93 1.95
N ASN A 553 28.19 -12.60 0.92
CA ASN A 553 28.96 -12.93 -0.29
C ASN A 553 28.19 -12.59 -1.59
N GLY A 554 27.50 -11.44 -1.59
CA GLY A 554 26.77 -10.94 -2.75
C GLY A 554 25.44 -11.62 -3.02
N ASN A 555 24.84 -11.27 -4.16
CA ASN A 555 23.52 -11.74 -4.59
C ASN A 555 23.64 -12.47 -5.94
N PRO A 556 23.39 -13.79 -6.01
CA PRO A 556 23.41 -14.48 -7.29
C PRO A 556 22.26 -14.03 -8.20
N PRO A 557 22.49 -14.01 -9.53
CA PRO A 557 21.46 -13.58 -10.49
C PRO A 557 20.19 -14.43 -10.52
N ASP A 558 20.27 -15.71 -10.11
CA ASP A 558 19.13 -16.64 -10.12
C ASP A 558 18.24 -16.54 -8.88
N GLY A 559 18.59 -15.67 -7.92
CA GLY A 559 17.84 -15.48 -6.68
C GLY A 559 17.85 -16.68 -5.74
N THR A 560 18.65 -17.72 -5.99
CA THR A 560 18.63 -18.97 -5.18
C THR A 560 19.26 -18.83 -3.79
N GLY A 561 19.69 -17.62 -3.42
CA GLY A 561 20.32 -17.32 -2.13
C GLY A 561 21.85 -17.33 -2.18
N GLY A 562 22.48 -18.09 -3.07
CA GLY A 562 23.94 -18.09 -3.17
C GLY A 562 24.63 -18.63 -1.92
N PRO A 563 25.97 -18.61 -1.90
CA PRO A 563 26.69 -18.92 -0.69
C PRO A 563 26.42 -17.84 0.37
N ASN A 564 25.93 -18.24 1.53
CA ASN A 564 25.67 -17.49 2.74
C ASN A 564 24.50 -16.50 2.63
N SER A 565 23.31 -16.97 2.28
CA SER A 565 22.07 -16.19 2.45
C SER A 565 21.25 -16.57 3.68
N ASN A 566 21.39 -17.76 4.23
CA ASN A 566 20.46 -18.21 5.27
C ASN A 566 20.91 -17.67 6.63
N CYS A 567 19.99 -17.14 7.42
CA CYS A 567 20.29 -16.64 8.76
C CYS A 567 20.49 -17.82 9.74
N GLN A 568 21.72 -18.03 10.20
CA GLN A 568 22.08 -19.08 11.16
C GLN A 568 21.85 -18.64 12.60
N SER A 569 22.22 -17.40 12.91
CA SER A 569 22.08 -16.83 14.24
C SER A 569 21.91 -15.31 14.17
N VAL A 570 21.16 -14.78 15.14
CA VAL A 570 20.96 -13.35 15.34
C VAL A 570 21.52 -12.94 16.69
N ALA A 571 22.29 -11.86 16.71
CA ALA A 571 22.61 -11.14 17.93
C ALA A 571 22.07 -9.71 17.86
N VAL A 572 21.59 -9.20 19.00
CA VAL A 572 21.15 -7.81 19.15
C VAL A 572 22.03 -7.16 20.21
N ASN A 573 22.76 -6.12 19.83
CA ASN A 573 23.74 -5.42 20.66
C ASN A 573 24.77 -6.40 21.28
N GLY A 574 25.28 -7.35 20.48
CA GLY A 574 26.25 -8.36 20.90
C GLY A 574 25.70 -9.48 21.81
N GLN A 575 24.38 -9.53 22.06
CA GLN A 575 23.75 -10.62 22.83
C GLN A 575 22.95 -11.54 21.91
N PRO A 576 23.02 -12.87 22.08
CA PRO A 576 22.18 -13.81 21.33
C PRO A 576 20.70 -13.44 21.44
N TYR A 577 20.01 -13.40 20.31
CA TYR A 577 18.60 -13.08 20.24
C TYR A 577 17.75 -14.36 20.27
N LYS A 578 16.51 -14.24 20.77
CA LYS A 578 15.60 -15.38 20.97
C LYS A 578 15.15 -16.07 19.67
N SER A 579 15.23 -15.37 18.53
CA SER A 579 14.75 -15.87 17.25
C SER A 579 15.69 -15.51 16.10
N ASN A 580 15.84 -16.45 15.17
CA ASN A 580 16.43 -16.23 13.85
C ASN A 580 15.37 -15.92 12.78
N CYS A 581 14.09 -15.97 13.15
CA CYS A 581 12.96 -15.88 12.22
C CYS A 581 12.22 -14.55 12.27
N TYR A 582 12.38 -13.75 13.32
CA TYR A 582 11.76 -12.44 13.42
C TYR A 582 12.54 -11.51 14.34
N LEU A 583 12.28 -10.21 14.21
CA LEU A 583 12.71 -9.16 15.12
C LEU A 583 11.47 -8.48 15.70
N ASP A 584 11.50 -8.17 17.00
CA ASP A 584 10.47 -7.35 17.64
C ASP A 584 10.72 -5.85 17.41
N TRP A 585 9.64 -5.07 17.48
CA TRP A 585 9.66 -3.61 17.34
C TRP A 585 10.66 -2.93 18.29
N ASP A 586 10.90 -3.50 19.47
CA ASP A 586 11.85 -2.97 20.46
C ASP A 586 13.30 -2.86 19.94
N VAL A 587 13.67 -3.69 18.96
CA VAL A 587 14.95 -3.62 18.27
C VAL A 587 15.09 -2.28 17.53
N PHE A 588 14.00 -1.82 16.92
CA PHE A 588 13.92 -0.58 16.16
C PHE A 588 13.76 0.64 17.07
N THR A 589 12.96 0.52 18.14
CA THR A 589 12.78 1.63 19.09
C THR A 589 14.04 1.97 19.87
N SER A 590 14.93 1.00 20.08
CA SER A 590 16.19 1.19 20.79
C SER A 590 17.34 1.65 19.89
N GLY A 591 17.19 1.65 18.56
CA GLY A 591 18.30 1.93 17.65
C GLY A 591 19.39 0.87 17.70
N SER A 592 19.00 -0.40 17.76
CA SER A 592 19.93 -1.49 18.04
C SER A 592 20.85 -1.82 16.85
N LEU A 593 22.00 -2.41 17.16
CA LEU A 593 22.80 -3.16 16.20
C LEU A 593 22.28 -4.60 16.15
N VAL A 594 21.88 -5.07 14.97
CA VAL A 594 21.47 -6.44 14.69
C VAL A 594 22.55 -7.09 13.85
N GLU A 595 23.13 -8.19 14.34
CA GLU A 595 24.21 -8.94 13.70
C GLU A 595 23.64 -10.28 13.24
N LEU A 596 23.61 -10.51 11.93
CA LEU A 596 23.13 -11.73 11.29
C LEU A 596 24.33 -12.55 10.84
N THR A 597 24.54 -13.73 11.41
CA THR A 597 25.53 -14.68 10.88
C THR A 597 24.90 -15.50 9.76
N LEU A 598 25.41 -15.34 8.54
CA LEU A 598 24.88 -16.05 7.37
C LEU A 598 25.60 -17.37 7.09
N THR A 599 24.87 -18.34 6.52
CA THR A 599 25.34 -19.68 6.16
C THR A 599 24.70 -20.19 4.86
N ASP A 600 25.36 -21.13 4.18
CA ASP A 600 24.85 -21.88 3.02
C ASP A 600 23.76 -22.90 3.42
N ASP A 601 23.66 -23.23 4.72
CA ASP A 601 22.75 -24.25 5.21
C ASP A 601 21.28 -23.81 5.15
N ILE A 602 20.52 -24.33 4.19
CA ILE A 602 19.08 -24.07 4.05
C ILE A 602 18.23 -24.74 5.14
N SER A 603 18.82 -25.68 5.90
CA SER A 603 18.13 -26.41 6.97
C SER A 603 18.13 -25.69 8.32
N VAL A 604 18.67 -24.46 8.37
CA VAL A 604 18.59 -23.59 9.56
C VAL A 604 17.16 -23.47 10.09
N THR A 605 17.06 -23.37 11.41
CA THR A 605 15.81 -23.24 12.15
C THR A 605 15.68 -21.85 12.75
N CYS A 606 14.51 -21.51 13.25
CA CYS A 606 14.25 -20.25 13.93
C CYS A 606 15.01 -20.08 15.25
N GLY A 607 15.65 -21.13 15.77
CA GLY A 607 16.29 -21.14 17.08
C GLY A 607 15.74 -22.25 17.97
N ASN A 608 16.10 -22.20 19.25
CA ASN A 608 15.67 -23.16 20.26
C ASN A 608 14.49 -22.59 21.05
N GLY A 609 13.47 -23.42 21.32
CA GLY A 609 12.32 -23.02 22.12
C GLY A 609 11.11 -22.59 21.28
N THR A 610 9.98 -22.38 21.96
CA THR A 610 8.71 -21.99 21.33
C THR A 610 8.64 -20.50 21.02
N ASP A 611 9.43 -19.69 21.71
CA ASP A 611 9.58 -18.24 21.50
C ASP A 611 10.44 -17.87 20.28
N ALA A 612 11.18 -18.84 19.75
CA ALA A 612 11.93 -18.71 18.51
C ALA A 612 11.02 -18.65 17.27
N ILE A 613 9.86 -19.33 17.29
CA ILE A 613 8.90 -19.34 16.18
C ILE A 613 8.10 -18.04 16.15
N PRO A 614 7.79 -17.47 14.97
CA PRO A 614 6.91 -16.32 14.90
C PRO A 614 5.56 -16.57 15.60
N PRO A 615 5.03 -15.58 16.34
CA PRO A 615 3.79 -15.73 17.10
C PRO A 615 2.59 -16.04 16.20
N SER A 616 1.55 -16.66 16.77
CA SER A 616 0.25 -16.88 16.12
C SER A 616 -0.87 -16.72 17.14
N LEU A 617 -2.06 -16.34 16.68
CA LEU A 617 -3.18 -16.04 17.58
C LEU A 617 -3.58 -17.24 18.44
N SER A 618 -3.71 -18.43 17.86
CA SER A 618 -4.13 -19.64 18.56
C SER A 618 -3.13 -20.16 19.60
N THR A 619 -1.86 -19.73 19.51
CA THR A 619 -0.81 -20.11 20.46
C THR A 619 -0.65 -19.12 21.61
N GLY A 620 -1.54 -18.12 21.72
CA GLY A 620 -1.39 -17.01 22.67
C GLY A 620 -0.25 -16.05 22.31
N GLY A 621 0.14 -16.02 21.02
CA GLY A 621 1.14 -15.09 20.53
C GLY A 621 0.61 -13.65 20.44
N TYR A 622 1.52 -12.69 20.24
CA TYR A 622 1.29 -11.24 20.12
C TYR A 622 0.92 -10.49 21.41
N ASP A 623 0.65 -11.19 22.52
CA ASP A 623 0.38 -10.60 23.85
C ASP A 623 1.63 -9.95 24.48
#